data_AF-C9SI78-F1
#
_entry.id   AF-C9SI78-F1
#
_cell.length_a   1.000
_cell.length_b   1.000
_cell.length_c   1.000
_cell.angle_alpha   90.00
_cell.angle_beta   90.00
_cell.angle_gamma   90.00
#
_symmetry.space_group_name_H-M   'P 1'
#
loop_
_entity.id
_entity.type
_entity.pdbx_description
1 polymer ?
#
loop_
_entity_poly.entity_id
_entity_poly.type
_entity_poly.pdbx_seq_one_letter_code
_entity_poly.pdbx_strand_id
1 'polypeptide(L)'
;MADADVKTFSLGDFALQSGETIPGAFLAYKTFGAPSSPAVIYPTWYSGAIADNEWLVGAGKTLDPARYYIIMPALFGNGQSSSAQQHGGGSARTSLHNQVFLEGVKSALLAAKGTSSGGVCAGEACEASEHGEYRGWTDEERANGLRALGRVYAGWGFSQAFYRERVYETAPTLGFKGLEEFMVGFWEAWALSKGAYPENMLVMLHTWQAGDCSDQEPYNKETDFELAMRSIKAKMLVLPGQTDLYFPPEDSEYEVKCMSPGIGTAGGPGQSTEDVKWLDEKLRVFFGDGGSDADTEAMTERLSTL
;
A
#
# COMPACT_ATOMS: atom_id res chain seq x y z
N MET A 1 -10.68 7.36 18.54
CA MET A 1 -11.77 6.48 19.05
C MET A 1 -11.90 5.35 18.04
N ALA A 2 -12.05 4.10 18.50
CA ALA A 2 -12.32 3.01 17.57
C ALA A 2 -13.62 3.33 16.82
N ASP A 3 -13.57 3.30 15.49
CA ASP A 3 -14.74 3.45 14.64
C ASP A 3 -15.72 2.32 14.98
N ALA A 4 -16.93 2.69 15.42
CA ALA A 4 -17.92 1.78 16.01
C ALA A 4 -18.41 0.70 15.03
N ASP A 5 -18.13 0.86 13.73
CA ASP A 5 -18.57 -0.03 12.67
C ASP A 5 -17.51 -1.06 12.22
N VAL A 6 -16.30 -1.01 12.79
CA VAL A 6 -15.24 -1.99 12.49
C VAL A 6 -15.54 -3.32 13.20
N LYS A 7 -15.60 -4.40 12.41
CA LYS A 7 -15.85 -5.77 12.86
C LYS A 7 -14.55 -6.57 12.81
N THR A 8 -14.53 -7.71 13.51
CA THR A 8 -13.41 -8.65 13.48
C THR A 8 -13.86 -10.01 12.97
N PHE A 9 -13.08 -10.61 12.07
CA PHE A 9 -13.25 -11.98 11.60
C PHE A 9 -12.14 -12.85 12.18
N SER A 10 -12.51 -13.86 12.97
CA SER A 10 -11.56 -14.79 13.58
C SER A 10 -11.02 -15.77 12.54
N LEU A 11 -9.70 -15.86 12.43
CA LEU A 11 -9.00 -16.84 11.62
C LEU A 11 -8.59 -18.08 12.42
N GLY A 12 -8.53 -17.96 13.76
CA GLY A 12 -7.97 -19.00 14.62
C GLY A 12 -6.44 -19.06 14.48
N ASP A 13 -5.86 -20.22 14.71
CA ASP A 13 -4.41 -20.39 14.55
C ASP A 13 -4.06 -20.38 13.06
N PHE A 14 -3.36 -19.31 12.63
CA PHE A 14 -3.13 -19.04 11.22
C PHE A 14 -1.69 -19.36 10.83
N ALA A 15 -1.53 -20.37 9.97
CA ALA A 15 -0.23 -20.80 9.46
C ALA A 15 0.31 -19.83 8.39
N LEU A 16 1.57 -19.43 8.54
CA LEU A 16 2.27 -18.53 7.64
C LEU A 16 3.10 -19.31 6.61
N GLN A 17 3.40 -18.66 5.48
CA GLN A 17 4.35 -19.20 4.49
C GLN A 17 5.76 -19.41 5.08
N SER A 18 6.13 -18.69 6.14
CA SER A 18 7.38 -18.90 6.87
C SER A 18 7.43 -20.24 7.63
N GLY A 19 6.30 -20.94 7.75
CA GLY A 19 6.14 -22.12 8.60
C GLY A 19 5.76 -21.82 10.05
N GLU A 20 5.77 -20.54 10.44
CA GLU A 20 5.29 -20.11 11.76
C GLU A 20 3.76 -20.07 11.83
N THR A 21 3.21 -19.94 13.04
CA THR A 21 1.76 -19.85 13.27
C THR A 21 1.44 -18.67 14.17
N ILE A 22 0.46 -17.86 13.79
CA ILE A 22 -0.10 -16.81 14.62
C ILE A 22 -1.28 -17.40 15.40
N PRO A 23 -1.18 -17.57 16.72
CA PRO A 23 -2.28 -18.12 17.51
C PRO A 23 -3.43 -17.12 17.58
N GLY A 24 -4.66 -17.59 17.41
CA GLY A 24 -5.87 -16.76 17.55
C GLY A 24 -5.90 -15.51 16.65
N ALA A 25 -5.36 -15.60 15.44
CA ALA A 25 -5.33 -14.50 14.49
C ALA A 25 -6.74 -14.03 14.08
N PHE A 26 -6.84 -12.76 13.69
CA PHE A 26 -8.06 -12.12 13.25
C PHE A 26 -7.79 -11.00 12.24
N LEU A 27 -8.79 -10.73 11.40
CA LEU A 27 -8.84 -9.58 10.51
C LEU A 27 -9.87 -8.58 11.00
N ALA A 28 -9.49 -7.31 11.14
CA ALA A 28 -10.44 -6.22 11.24
C ALA A 28 -10.96 -5.84 9.85
N TYR A 29 -12.24 -5.53 9.74
CA TYR A 29 -12.85 -5.13 8.49
C TYR A 29 -14.09 -4.26 8.70
N LYS A 30 -14.45 -3.47 7.70
CA LYS A 30 -15.72 -2.73 7.63
C LYS A 30 -16.45 -3.08 6.35
N THR A 31 -17.78 -3.02 6.40
CA THR A 31 -18.64 -3.42 5.29
C THR A 31 -19.66 -2.34 4.97
N PHE A 32 -19.89 -2.08 3.69
CA PHE A 32 -20.90 -1.13 3.21
C PHE A 32 -21.84 -1.83 2.23
N GLY A 33 -23.12 -1.48 2.25
CA GLY A 33 -24.13 -2.05 1.36
C GLY A 33 -24.70 -3.37 1.85
N ALA A 34 -25.56 -3.98 1.03
CA ALA A 34 -26.26 -5.22 1.38
C ALA A 34 -25.41 -6.45 1.02
N PRO A 35 -25.27 -7.47 1.90
CA PRO A 35 -24.52 -8.70 1.58
C PRO A 35 -25.03 -9.50 0.37
N SER A 36 -26.24 -9.21 -0.12
CA SER A 36 -26.80 -9.78 -1.34
C SER A 36 -26.35 -9.09 -2.63
N SER A 37 -25.71 -7.92 -2.54
CA SER A 37 -25.17 -7.18 -3.68
C SER A 37 -23.82 -7.77 -4.14
N PRO A 38 -23.40 -7.53 -5.40
CA PRO A 38 -22.08 -7.96 -5.88
C PRO A 38 -20.95 -7.43 -4.98
N ALA A 39 -20.01 -8.31 -4.62
CA ALA A 39 -18.96 -7.99 -3.65
C ALA A 39 -17.77 -7.26 -4.29
N VAL A 40 -17.24 -6.26 -3.58
CA VAL A 40 -15.98 -5.58 -3.91
C VAL A 40 -15.07 -5.66 -2.67
N ILE A 41 -13.85 -6.16 -2.83
CA ILE A 41 -12.84 -6.15 -1.77
C ILE A 41 -11.93 -4.94 -2.01
N TYR A 42 -11.79 -4.08 -1.00
CA TYR A 42 -10.97 -2.88 -1.06
C TYR A 42 -10.03 -2.80 0.16
N PRO A 43 -8.85 -3.45 0.09
CA PRO A 43 -7.93 -3.57 1.23
C PRO A 43 -7.23 -2.24 1.55
N THR A 44 -6.85 -2.04 2.81
CA THR A 44 -5.99 -0.93 3.23
C THR A 44 -4.57 -1.06 2.66
N TRP A 45 -3.82 0.04 2.59
CA TRP A 45 -2.41 0.06 2.14
C TRP A 45 -1.42 0.19 3.32
N TYR A 46 -0.11 0.23 3.03
CA TYR A 46 0.96 0.41 4.01
C TYR A 46 0.73 1.63 4.92
N SER A 47 0.69 1.43 6.24
CA SER A 47 0.36 2.45 7.26
C SER A 47 -1.10 2.94 7.29
N GLY A 48 -1.96 2.47 6.37
CA GLY A 48 -3.34 2.90 6.24
C GLY A 48 -4.29 2.20 7.20
N ALA A 49 -5.23 2.96 7.75
CA ALA A 49 -6.38 2.45 8.48
C ALA A 49 -7.59 2.29 7.55
N ILE A 50 -8.61 1.54 7.98
CA ILE A 50 -9.86 1.35 7.22
C ILE A 50 -10.49 2.70 6.83
N ALA A 51 -10.52 3.65 7.77
CA ALA A 51 -11.10 4.97 7.53
C ALA A 51 -10.37 5.76 6.42
N ASP A 52 -9.08 5.48 6.20
CA ASP A 52 -8.28 6.14 5.16
C ASP A 52 -8.70 5.69 3.75
N ASN A 53 -9.37 4.54 3.61
CA ASN A 53 -9.88 4.02 2.34
C ASN A 53 -11.32 4.45 2.02
N GLU A 54 -12.06 5.03 2.97
CA GLU A 54 -13.50 5.29 2.80
C GLU A 54 -13.82 6.39 1.78
N TRP A 55 -12.83 7.17 1.36
CA TRP A 55 -13.01 8.31 0.44
C TRP A 55 -13.62 7.91 -0.92
N LEU A 56 -13.46 6.66 -1.37
CA LEU A 56 -14.03 6.16 -2.63
C LEU A 56 -15.47 5.64 -2.46
N VAL A 57 -15.95 5.48 -1.23
CA VAL A 57 -17.29 4.95 -0.92
C VAL A 57 -18.29 6.06 -0.69
N GLY A 58 -19.49 5.90 -1.25
CA GLY A 58 -20.60 6.83 -1.05
C GLY A 58 -21.59 6.86 -2.22
N ALA A 59 -22.75 7.48 -1.98
CA ALA A 59 -23.78 7.64 -3.01
C ALA A 59 -23.23 8.41 -4.21
N GLY A 60 -23.39 7.85 -5.41
CA GLY A 60 -22.92 8.47 -6.66
C GLY A 60 -21.41 8.43 -6.91
N LYS A 61 -20.64 7.75 -6.05
CA LYS A 61 -19.23 7.41 -6.32
C LYS A 61 -19.13 6.06 -7.04
N THR A 62 -17.93 5.68 -7.47
CA THR A 62 -17.67 4.35 -8.06
C THR A 62 -18.12 3.24 -7.12
N LEU A 63 -17.68 3.29 -5.86
CA LEU A 63 -18.03 2.29 -4.85
C LEU A 63 -19.30 2.72 -4.11
N ASP A 64 -20.43 2.68 -4.81
CA ASP A 64 -21.74 3.00 -4.23
C ASP A 64 -22.31 1.81 -3.44
N PRO A 65 -22.57 1.95 -2.11
CA PRO A 65 -23.17 0.89 -1.29
C PRO A 65 -24.59 0.47 -1.70
N ALA A 66 -25.31 1.29 -2.48
CA ALA A 66 -26.60 0.91 -3.05
C ALA A 66 -26.46 -0.16 -4.15
N ARG A 67 -25.24 -0.32 -4.69
CA ARG A 67 -24.95 -1.15 -5.86
C ARG A 67 -24.04 -2.32 -5.53
N TYR A 68 -23.10 -2.13 -4.61
CA TYR A 68 -22.09 -3.10 -4.24
C TYR A 68 -22.12 -3.43 -2.75
N TYR A 69 -21.68 -4.64 -2.42
CA TYR A 69 -21.28 -5.02 -1.07
C TYR A 69 -19.77 -4.82 -0.93
N ILE A 70 -19.37 -3.71 -0.32
CA ILE A 70 -17.96 -3.31 -0.25
C ILE A 70 -17.38 -3.81 1.08
N ILE A 71 -16.30 -4.58 1.00
CA ILE A 71 -15.60 -5.16 2.13
C ILE A 71 -14.21 -4.53 2.19
N MET A 72 -13.91 -3.79 3.26
CA MET A 72 -12.61 -3.18 3.49
C MET A 72 -11.87 -3.89 4.61
N PRO A 73 -11.00 -4.87 4.30
CA PRO A 73 -10.15 -5.50 5.29
C PRO A 73 -8.94 -4.63 5.62
N ALA A 74 -8.61 -4.55 6.91
CA ALA A 74 -7.35 -4.03 7.42
C ALA A 74 -6.22 -5.06 7.21
N LEU A 75 -5.06 -4.60 6.72
CA LEU A 75 -3.87 -5.44 6.59
C LEU A 75 -3.42 -5.97 7.96
N PHE A 76 -2.82 -7.16 7.98
CA PHE A 76 -2.04 -7.60 9.14
C PHE A 76 -0.94 -6.57 9.44
N GLY A 77 -0.71 -6.33 10.73
CA GLY A 77 0.30 -5.37 11.17
C GLY A 77 -0.11 -3.90 11.03
N ASN A 78 -1.29 -3.55 10.51
CA ASN A 78 -1.69 -2.14 10.40
C ASN A 78 -2.21 -1.53 11.72
N GLY A 79 -2.26 -2.32 12.80
CA GLY A 79 -2.74 -1.93 14.13
C GLY A 79 -4.24 -2.11 14.36
N GLN A 80 -5.02 -2.53 13.35
CA GLN A 80 -6.43 -2.89 13.49
C GLN A 80 -6.66 -4.40 13.41
N SER A 81 -6.00 -5.09 12.47
CA SER A 81 -5.95 -6.55 12.41
C SER A 81 -4.86 -7.10 13.35
N SER A 82 -4.74 -8.43 13.44
CA SER A 82 -3.61 -9.06 14.12
C SER A 82 -2.28 -8.48 13.61
N SER A 83 -1.39 -8.17 14.55
CA SER A 83 -0.04 -7.68 14.25
C SER A 83 0.96 -8.81 14.47
N ALA A 84 1.34 -9.46 13.38
CA ALA A 84 2.48 -10.36 13.29
C ALA A 84 3.11 -10.21 11.90
N GLN A 85 4.41 -10.52 11.79
CA GLN A 85 5.24 -10.37 10.58
C GLN A 85 4.58 -11.04 9.37
N GLN A 86 4.28 -10.29 8.29
CA GLN A 86 3.60 -10.81 7.09
C GLN A 86 4.08 -10.13 5.79
N HIS A 87 3.48 -10.48 4.62
CA HIS A 87 3.82 -10.27 3.17
C HIS A 87 2.66 -9.62 2.34
N GLY A 88 2.92 -8.61 1.50
CA GLY A 88 1.96 -7.77 0.75
C GLY A 88 2.47 -6.35 0.35
N GLY A 89 2.47 -6.06 -0.96
CA GLY A 89 2.89 -4.79 -1.56
C GLY A 89 1.94 -4.34 -2.68
N GLY A 90 2.16 -3.15 -3.25
CA GLY A 90 1.29 -2.54 -4.28
C GLY A 90 1.58 -2.96 -5.73
N SER A 91 2.72 -3.62 -6.00
CA SER A 91 3.08 -4.17 -7.31
C SER A 91 2.89 -5.70 -7.34
N ALA A 92 2.84 -6.29 -8.54
CA ALA A 92 2.73 -7.74 -8.68
C ALA A 92 3.98 -8.45 -8.14
N ARG A 93 5.14 -7.82 -8.29
CA ARG A 93 6.38 -8.15 -7.58
C ARG A 93 7.05 -6.86 -7.13
N THR A 94 7.56 -6.84 -5.91
CA THR A 94 8.31 -5.70 -5.38
C THR A 94 9.59 -5.49 -6.18
N SER A 95 9.69 -4.35 -6.86
CA SER A 95 10.82 -4.05 -7.75
C SER A 95 12.13 -3.91 -6.97
N LEU A 96 13.27 -4.11 -7.63
CA LEU A 96 14.58 -3.94 -7.00
C LEU A 96 14.76 -2.53 -6.41
N HIS A 97 14.18 -1.52 -7.07
CA HIS A 97 14.19 -0.16 -6.58
C HIS A 97 13.38 0.00 -5.27
N ASN A 98 12.20 -0.63 -5.19
CA ASN A 98 11.44 -0.70 -3.94
C ASN A 98 12.24 -1.36 -2.83
N GLN A 99 12.94 -2.46 -3.12
CA GLN A 99 13.76 -3.12 -2.10
C GLN A 99 14.76 -2.15 -1.48
N VAL A 100 15.46 -1.36 -2.31
CA VAL A 100 16.44 -0.36 -1.84
C VAL A 100 15.76 0.76 -1.05
N PHE A 101 14.63 1.29 -1.54
CA PHE A 101 13.86 2.31 -0.82
C PHE A 101 13.42 1.81 0.56
N LEU A 102 12.82 0.63 0.63
CA LEU A 102 12.32 0.03 1.87
C LEU A 102 13.43 -0.32 2.84
N GLU A 103 14.60 -0.76 2.36
CA GLU A 103 15.78 -0.94 3.20
C GLU A 103 16.25 0.38 3.83
N GLY A 104 16.17 1.49 3.10
CA GLY A 104 16.47 2.82 3.64
C GLY A 104 15.51 3.21 4.77
N VAL A 105 14.20 3.01 4.56
CA VAL A 105 13.15 3.26 5.56
C VAL A 105 13.36 2.39 6.81
N LYS A 106 13.52 1.07 6.62
CA LYS A 106 13.73 0.11 7.70
C LYS A 106 14.99 0.43 8.50
N SER A 107 16.09 0.73 7.83
CA SER A 107 17.36 1.06 8.48
C SER A 107 17.29 2.34 9.29
N ALA A 108 16.62 3.38 8.78
CA ALA A 108 16.43 4.63 9.52
C ALA A 108 15.60 4.43 10.80
N LEU A 109 14.56 3.59 10.73
CA LEU A 109 13.75 3.25 11.89
C LEU A 109 14.57 2.45 12.93
N LEU A 110 15.25 1.39 12.49
CA LEU A 110 16.04 0.50 13.36
C LEU A 110 17.26 1.18 14.00
N ALA A 111 17.87 2.14 13.31
CA ALA A 111 19.01 2.89 13.85
C ALA A 111 18.66 3.60 15.16
N ALA A 112 17.42 4.10 15.31
CA ALA A 112 16.96 4.71 16.55
C ALA A 112 16.86 3.70 17.70
N LYS A 113 16.62 2.41 17.42
CA LYS A 113 16.65 1.31 18.40
C LYS A 113 18.08 0.88 18.76
N GLY A 114 19.08 1.36 18.02
CA GLY A 114 20.48 0.95 18.16
C GLY A 114 20.79 -0.39 17.48
N THR A 115 19.99 -0.79 16.47
CA THR A 115 20.25 -2.00 15.65
C THR A 115 20.26 -1.66 14.16
N SER A 116 20.54 -2.64 13.31
CA SER A 116 20.57 -2.52 11.85
C SER A 116 19.58 -3.47 11.17
N SER A 117 19.39 -3.31 9.86
CA SER A 117 18.62 -4.25 9.04
C SER A 117 19.34 -5.60 8.95
N GLY A 118 18.60 -6.70 9.07
CA GLY A 118 19.07 -8.04 8.74
C GLY A 118 19.16 -8.32 7.23
N GLY A 119 18.75 -7.36 6.39
CA GLY A 119 18.72 -7.45 4.93
C GLY A 119 17.31 -7.43 4.34
N VAL A 120 17.25 -7.45 3.00
CA VAL A 120 16.00 -7.49 2.24
C VAL A 120 15.18 -8.73 2.62
N CYS A 121 13.88 -8.54 2.89
CA CYS A 121 12.97 -9.58 3.37
C CYS A 121 13.38 -10.25 4.69
N ALA A 122 14.28 -9.62 5.46
CA ALA A 122 14.65 -10.01 6.81
C ALA A 122 14.23 -8.94 7.83
N GLY A 123 14.11 -9.35 9.10
CA GLY A 123 13.81 -8.47 10.22
C GLY A 123 14.99 -7.59 10.63
N GLU A 124 15.03 -7.19 11.90
CA GLU A 124 16.21 -6.54 12.48
C GLU A 124 17.39 -7.52 12.59
N ALA A 125 18.61 -7.01 12.43
CA ALA A 125 19.82 -7.78 12.69
C ALA A 125 19.89 -8.02 14.20
N CYS A 126 19.52 -9.23 14.63
CA CYS A 126 19.55 -9.57 16.05
C CYS A 126 21.00 -9.54 16.58
N GLU A 127 21.27 -8.73 17.60
CA GLU A 127 22.10 -9.22 18.69
C GLU A 127 21.15 -9.88 19.68
N ALA A 128 21.12 -11.21 19.70
CA ALA A 128 20.30 -11.92 20.68
C ALA A 128 20.73 -11.49 22.08
N SER A 129 19.77 -11.16 22.95
CA SER A 129 20.02 -11.20 24.38
C SER A 129 20.52 -12.61 24.75
N GLU A 130 21.29 -12.78 25.82
CA GLU A 130 21.79 -14.09 26.28
C GLU A 130 20.68 -15.15 26.46
N HIS A 131 19.40 -14.74 26.44
CA HIS A 131 18.21 -15.58 26.61
C HIS A 131 17.23 -15.58 25.43
N GLY A 132 17.54 -14.91 24.32
CA GLY A 132 16.69 -14.93 23.11
C GLY A 132 15.38 -14.13 23.22
N GLU A 133 15.24 -13.26 24.22
CA GLU A 133 14.05 -12.42 24.40
C GLU A 133 14.12 -11.16 23.51
N TYR A 134 12.98 -10.78 22.92
CA TYR A 134 12.84 -9.57 22.12
C TYR A 134 12.94 -8.30 22.99
N ARG A 135 13.85 -7.39 22.63
CA ARG A 135 13.95 -6.08 23.27
C ARG A 135 12.93 -5.12 22.67
N GLY A 136 12.00 -4.64 23.47
CA GLY A 136 11.06 -3.58 23.08
C GLY A 136 11.73 -2.22 22.85
N TRP A 137 10.92 -1.26 22.39
CA TRP A 137 11.31 0.13 22.15
C TRP A 137 11.01 1.00 23.38
N THR A 138 11.95 1.88 23.74
CA THR A 138 11.62 3.00 24.63
C THR A 138 10.78 4.04 23.90
N ASP A 139 10.12 4.92 24.65
CA ASP A 139 9.33 6.01 24.06
C ASP A 139 10.17 6.96 23.21
N GLU A 140 11.42 7.23 23.63
CA GLU A 140 12.36 8.07 22.91
C GLU A 140 12.80 7.42 21.58
N GLU A 141 13.19 6.14 21.62
CA GLU A 141 13.58 5.40 20.41
C GLU A 141 12.42 5.29 19.42
N ARG A 142 11.20 5.03 19.92
CA ARG A 142 9.98 5.02 19.11
C ARG A 142 9.78 6.35 18.40
N ALA A 143 9.82 7.46 19.15
CA ALA A 143 9.59 8.77 18.59
C ALA A 143 10.69 9.18 17.60
N ASN A 144 11.95 8.94 17.92
CA ASN A 144 13.09 9.27 17.06
C ASN A 144 13.10 8.43 15.78
N GLY A 145 12.84 7.12 15.90
CA GLY A 145 12.77 6.21 14.76
C GLY A 145 11.63 6.56 13.81
N LEU A 146 10.45 6.88 14.32
CA LEU A 146 9.32 7.29 13.47
C LEU A 146 9.56 8.63 12.78
N ARG A 147 10.19 9.61 13.44
CA ARG A 147 10.61 10.85 12.78
C ARG A 147 11.61 10.58 11.65
N ALA A 148 12.61 9.74 11.91
CA ALA A 148 13.59 9.35 10.90
C ALA A 148 12.92 8.66 9.70
N LEU A 149 11.98 7.74 9.95
CA LEU A 149 11.14 7.11 8.92
C LEU A 149 10.40 8.16 8.09
N GLY A 150 9.73 9.12 8.73
CA GLY A 150 9.01 10.20 8.05
C GLY A 150 9.92 11.03 7.15
N ARG A 151 11.14 11.35 7.62
CA ARG A 151 12.14 12.09 6.85
C ARG A 151 12.67 11.31 5.65
N VAL A 152 12.88 10.00 5.78
CA VAL A 152 13.21 9.16 4.62
C VAL A 152 12.06 9.20 3.62
N TYR A 153 10.82 8.93 4.07
CA TYR A 153 9.63 8.95 3.22
C TYR A 153 9.42 10.27 2.47
N ALA A 154 9.77 11.41 3.08
CA ALA A 154 9.66 12.71 2.45
C ALA A 154 10.37 12.77 1.09
N GLY A 155 11.51 12.10 0.93
CA GLY A 155 12.24 12.07 -0.33
C GLY A 155 11.57 11.24 -1.44
N TRP A 156 10.60 10.38 -1.08
CA TRP A 156 10.03 9.35 -1.96
C TRP A 156 8.53 9.50 -2.20
N GLY A 157 7.78 10.04 -1.23
CA GLY A 157 6.33 10.06 -1.27
C GLY A 157 5.71 11.11 -2.21
N PHE A 158 6.48 12.11 -2.62
CA PHE A 158 6.15 13.06 -3.68
C PHE A 158 7.21 13.01 -4.78
N SER A 159 7.14 13.91 -5.77
CA SER A 159 8.09 13.97 -6.88
C SER A 159 9.11 15.10 -6.75
N GLN A 160 10.17 15.06 -7.55
CA GLN A 160 11.13 16.17 -7.61
C GLN A 160 10.46 17.48 -8.10
N ALA A 161 9.45 17.37 -8.98
CA ALA A 161 8.70 18.51 -9.47
C ALA A 161 7.91 19.19 -8.33
N PHE A 162 7.23 18.41 -7.49
CA PHE A 162 6.51 18.91 -6.31
C PHE A 162 7.39 19.80 -5.42
N TYR A 163 8.63 19.37 -5.16
CA TYR A 163 9.58 20.13 -4.36
C TYR A 163 10.16 21.34 -5.09
N ARG A 164 10.53 21.19 -6.36
CA ARG A 164 11.08 22.29 -7.17
C ARG A 164 10.10 23.46 -7.30
N GLU A 165 8.82 23.15 -7.44
CA GLU A 165 7.74 24.12 -7.61
C GLU A 165 7.11 24.58 -6.31
N ARG A 166 7.60 24.06 -5.16
CA ARG A 166 7.13 24.42 -3.82
C ARG A 166 5.63 24.22 -3.65
N VAL A 167 5.10 23.12 -4.19
CA VAL A 167 3.66 22.79 -4.12
C VAL A 167 3.20 22.65 -2.66
N TYR A 168 4.10 22.24 -1.75
CA TYR A 168 3.83 22.21 -0.31
C TYR A 168 3.49 23.59 0.29
N GLU A 169 3.84 24.71 -0.35
CA GLU A 169 3.49 26.07 0.07
C GLU A 169 2.17 26.55 -0.54
N THR A 170 1.84 26.10 -1.75
CA THR A 170 0.80 26.70 -2.59
C THR A 170 -0.45 25.82 -2.72
N ALA A 171 -0.35 24.51 -2.50
CA ALA A 171 -1.50 23.61 -2.56
C ALA A 171 -2.54 23.98 -1.49
N PRO A 172 -3.83 24.12 -1.84
CA PRO A 172 -4.89 24.52 -0.90
C PRO A 172 -5.04 23.62 0.33
N THR A 173 -4.61 22.36 0.22
CA THR A 173 -4.71 21.34 1.27
C THR A 173 -3.45 21.25 2.15
N LEU A 174 -2.36 21.95 1.80
CA LEU A 174 -1.07 21.88 2.51
C LEU A 174 -0.72 23.23 3.16
N GLY A 175 -0.39 24.25 2.35
CA GLY A 175 -0.19 25.63 2.81
C GLY A 175 0.94 25.86 3.82
N PHE A 176 2.01 25.05 3.81
CA PHE A 176 3.15 25.19 4.73
C PHE A 176 4.04 26.37 4.32
N LYS A 177 4.73 27.04 5.25
CA LYS A 177 5.51 28.26 4.93
C LYS A 177 6.94 27.97 4.49
N GLY A 178 7.35 26.71 4.45
CA GLY A 178 8.68 26.30 4.03
C GLY A 178 8.90 24.79 4.16
N LEU A 179 10.01 24.34 3.58
CA LEU A 179 10.33 22.92 3.48
C LEU A 179 10.45 22.24 4.85
N GLU A 180 11.07 22.89 5.83
CA GLU A 180 11.25 22.31 7.17
C GLU A 180 9.91 22.18 7.93
N GLU A 181 9.06 23.21 7.86
CA GLU A 181 7.72 23.16 8.45
C GLU A 181 6.88 22.06 7.80
N PHE A 182 7.02 21.86 6.49
CA PHE A 182 6.39 20.76 5.77
C PHE A 182 6.91 19.39 6.22
N MET A 183 8.23 19.19 6.29
CA MET A 183 8.80 17.91 6.72
C MET A 183 8.38 17.54 8.16
N VAL A 184 8.33 18.50 9.08
CA VAL A 184 7.89 18.25 10.46
C VAL A 184 6.36 18.09 10.53
N GLY A 185 5.63 19.06 10.01
CA GLY A 185 4.17 19.17 10.17
C GLY A 185 3.37 18.17 9.34
N PHE A 186 3.95 17.65 8.25
CA PHE A 186 3.33 16.64 7.41
C PHE A 186 3.98 15.27 7.63
N TRP A 187 5.26 15.12 7.29
CA TRP A 187 5.91 13.80 7.24
C TRP A 187 6.22 13.21 8.62
N GLU A 188 6.83 13.98 9.53
CA GLU A 188 7.05 13.49 10.89
C GLU A 188 5.72 13.32 11.64
N ALA A 189 4.79 14.26 11.50
CA ALA A 189 3.46 14.16 12.11
C ALA A 189 2.71 12.90 11.65
N TRP A 190 2.73 12.61 10.34
CA TRP A 190 2.18 11.36 9.80
C TRP A 190 2.85 10.13 10.40
N ALA A 191 4.19 10.07 10.43
CA ALA A 191 4.89 8.90 10.94
C ALA A 191 4.65 8.69 12.45
N LEU A 192 4.65 9.78 13.23
CA LEU A 192 4.34 9.77 14.66
C LEU A 192 2.88 9.37 14.94
N SER A 193 1.95 9.66 14.01
CA SER A 193 0.54 9.23 14.16
C SER A 193 0.37 7.70 14.14
N LYS A 194 1.37 6.96 13.66
CA LYS A 194 1.41 5.48 13.68
C LYS A 194 1.90 4.93 15.04
N GLY A 195 2.23 5.82 15.97
CA GLY A 195 3.22 5.68 17.03
C GLY A 195 2.85 4.95 18.32
N ALA A 196 2.08 3.86 18.24
CA ALA A 196 2.08 2.89 19.35
C ALA A 196 3.15 1.82 19.15
N TYR A 197 3.35 1.35 17.91
CA TYR A 197 4.18 0.18 17.61
C TYR A 197 4.96 0.37 16.30
N PRO A 198 6.23 0.83 16.33
CA PRO A 198 7.11 0.79 15.16
C PRO A 198 7.19 -0.58 14.49
N GLU A 199 6.99 -1.64 15.28
CA GLU A 199 6.91 -3.03 14.82
C GLU A 199 5.83 -3.20 13.76
N ASN A 200 4.69 -2.55 13.89
CA ASN A 200 3.63 -2.58 12.88
C ASN A 200 4.12 -2.05 11.52
N MET A 201 4.89 -0.97 11.53
CA MET A 201 5.48 -0.42 10.31
C MET A 201 6.53 -1.37 9.74
N LEU A 202 7.38 -1.97 10.58
CA LEU A 202 8.37 -2.96 10.14
C LEU A 202 7.72 -4.22 9.56
N VAL A 203 6.63 -4.70 10.18
CA VAL A 203 5.83 -5.82 9.71
C VAL A 203 5.27 -5.49 8.33
N MET A 204 4.54 -4.39 8.17
CA MET A 204 3.96 -4.00 6.87
C MET A 204 5.05 -3.68 5.81
N LEU A 205 6.23 -3.26 6.24
CA LEU A 205 7.35 -3.01 5.33
C LEU A 205 7.94 -4.32 4.83
N HIS A 206 8.16 -5.28 5.73
CA HIS A 206 8.53 -6.66 5.37
C HIS A 206 7.45 -7.27 4.48
N THR A 207 6.18 -6.90 4.74
CA THR A 207 5.03 -7.26 3.93
C THR A 207 5.30 -6.88 2.49
N TRP A 208 5.54 -5.60 2.29
CA TRP A 208 5.85 -5.08 0.98
C TRP A 208 7.11 -5.70 0.38
N GLN A 209 8.23 -5.82 1.10
CA GLN A 209 9.46 -6.38 0.55
C GLN A 209 9.26 -7.77 -0.07
N ALA A 210 8.44 -8.62 0.53
CA ALA A 210 8.23 -9.98 0.04
C ALA A 210 7.12 -10.12 -1.02
N GLY A 211 6.48 -9.05 -1.44
CA GLY A 211 5.43 -9.10 -2.47
C GLY A 211 5.94 -9.71 -3.78
N ASP A 212 5.43 -10.89 -4.14
CA ASP A 212 5.71 -11.55 -5.43
C ASP A 212 4.59 -12.55 -5.76
N CYS A 213 3.79 -12.24 -6.79
CA CYS A 213 2.66 -13.07 -7.23
C CYS A 213 3.07 -14.46 -7.74
N SER A 214 4.35 -14.65 -8.06
CA SER A 214 4.93 -15.92 -8.50
C SER A 214 5.65 -16.69 -7.39
N ASP A 215 5.75 -16.15 -6.17
CA ASP A 215 6.23 -16.87 -4.98
C ASP A 215 5.11 -17.69 -4.33
N GLN A 216 4.51 -18.57 -5.14
CA GLN A 216 3.46 -19.50 -4.73
C GLN A 216 3.27 -20.61 -5.77
N GLU A 217 2.82 -21.78 -5.34
CA GLU A 217 2.41 -22.83 -6.27
C GLU A 217 1.25 -22.36 -7.17
N PRO A 218 1.24 -22.74 -8.47
CA PRO A 218 2.16 -23.66 -9.15
C PRO A 218 3.42 -22.98 -9.75
N TYR A 219 3.69 -21.72 -9.44
CA TYR A 219 4.78 -20.94 -10.05
C TYR A 219 6.07 -21.04 -9.22
N ASN A 220 7.21 -20.91 -9.90
CA ASN A 220 8.51 -20.69 -9.26
C ASN A 220 8.94 -19.22 -9.41
N LYS A 221 9.14 -18.50 -8.29
CA LYS A 221 9.53 -17.09 -8.31
C LYS A 221 10.80 -16.77 -9.09
N GLU A 222 11.73 -17.71 -9.20
CA GLU A 222 12.99 -17.48 -9.92
C GLU A 222 12.80 -17.48 -11.44
N THR A 223 11.76 -18.15 -11.95
CA THR A 223 11.61 -18.41 -13.39
C THR A 223 10.26 -18.01 -13.98
N ASP A 224 9.20 -17.92 -13.18
CA ASP A 224 7.82 -17.98 -13.66
C ASP A 224 7.02 -16.70 -13.43
N PHE A 225 7.69 -15.57 -13.15
CA PHE A 225 7.01 -14.28 -12.97
C PHE A 225 6.03 -13.97 -14.11
N GLU A 226 6.51 -14.01 -15.36
CA GLU A 226 5.65 -13.72 -16.51
C GLU A 226 4.56 -14.76 -16.70
N LEU A 227 4.79 -16.02 -16.29
CA LEU A 227 3.77 -17.06 -16.35
C LEU A 227 2.66 -16.79 -15.34
N ALA A 228 3.00 -16.35 -14.12
CA ALA A 228 2.03 -15.92 -13.12
C ALA A 228 1.18 -14.76 -13.65
N MET A 229 1.82 -13.74 -14.25
CA MET A 229 1.13 -12.60 -14.87
C MET A 229 0.22 -13.01 -16.03
N ARG A 230 0.70 -13.87 -16.94
CA ARG A 230 -0.11 -14.39 -18.07
C ARG A 230 -1.35 -15.15 -17.62
N SER A 231 -1.30 -15.75 -16.43
CA SER A 231 -2.36 -16.60 -15.89
C SER A 231 -3.51 -15.82 -15.24
N ILE A 232 -3.37 -14.50 -15.09
CA ILE A 232 -4.45 -13.62 -14.62
C ILE A 232 -5.61 -13.65 -15.62
N LYS A 233 -6.82 -13.91 -15.11
CA LYS A 233 -8.07 -13.96 -15.89
C LYS A 233 -9.00 -12.79 -15.62
N ALA A 234 -8.90 -12.18 -14.44
CA ALA A 234 -9.67 -11.00 -14.10
C ALA A 234 -9.25 -9.84 -15.02
N LYS A 235 -10.19 -9.03 -15.48
CA LYS A 235 -9.86 -7.80 -16.20
C LYS A 235 -9.12 -6.86 -15.24
N MET A 236 -8.03 -6.28 -15.70
CA MET A 236 -7.14 -5.45 -14.91
C MET A 236 -7.05 -4.06 -15.50
N LEU A 237 -7.41 -3.07 -14.69
CA LEU A 237 -7.07 -1.67 -14.93
C LEU A 237 -5.93 -1.30 -13.97
N VAL A 238 -4.75 -1.05 -14.52
CA VAL A 238 -3.53 -0.73 -13.78
C VAL A 238 -3.30 0.79 -13.87
N LEU A 239 -3.25 1.48 -12.73
CA LEU A 239 -3.26 2.95 -12.68
C LEU A 239 -2.03 3.49 -11.91
N PRO A 240 -0.81 3.44 -12.48
CA PRO A 240 0.38 3.93 -11.79
C PRO A 240 0.39 5.46 -11.68
N GLY A 241 1.05 6.02 -10.67
CA GLY A 241 1.26 7.47 -10.61
C GLY A 241 2.31 7.91 -11.62
N GLN A 242 2.04 8.92 -12.45
CA GLN A 242 2.98 9.34 -13.50
C GLN A 242 4.34 9.81 -12.94
N THR A 243 4.35 10.38 -11.74
CA THR A 243 5.55 10.88 -11.08
C THR A 243 5.89 10.11 -9.81
N ASP A 244 5.36 8.89 -9.68
CA ASP A 244 5.68 8.01 -8.56
C ASP A 244 7.16 7.61 -8.64
N LEU A 245 7.87 7.80 -7.53
CA LEU A 245 9.31 7.57 -7.48
C LEU A 245 9.68 6.12 -7.20
N TYR A 246 8.76 5.33 -6.66
CA TYR A 246 9.05 3.94 -6.30
C TYR A 246 8.11 2.95 -6.99
N PHE A 247 6.89 3.32 -7.38
CA PHE A 247 6.08 2.55 -8.34
C PHE A 247 6.03 3.25 -9.71
N PRO A 248 7.17 3.33 -10.43
CA PRO A 248 7.21 4.05 -11.69
C PRO A 248 6.30 3.38 -12.73
N PRO A 249 5.68 4.15 -13.65
CA PRO A 249 4.81 3.61 -14.69
C PRO A 249 5.44 2.46 -15.49
N GLU A 250 6.75 2.51 -15.72
CA GLU A 250 7.51 1.51 -16.46
C GLU A 250 7.44 0.11 -15.83
N ASP A 251 7.42 0.02 -14.50
CA ASP A 251 7.26 -1.25 -13.79
C ASP A 251 5.85 -1.83 -14.07
N SER A 252 4.82 -0.99 -14.00
CA SER A 252 3.43 -1.37 -14.30
C SER A 252 3.21 -1.71 -15.78
N GLU A 253 3.87 -1.01 -16.69
CA GLU A 253 3.83 -1.32 -18.11
C GLU A 253 4.44 -2.69 -18.41
N TYR A 254 5.56 -3.03 -17.78
CA TYR A 254 6.16 -4.35 -17.92
C TYR A 254 5.20 -5.42 -17.40
N GLU A 255 4.61 -5.23 -16.23
CA GLU A 255 3.60 -6.12 -15.66
C GLU A 255 2.43 -6.37 -16.62
N VAL A 256 1.87 -5.30 -17.22
CA VAL A 256 0.78 -5.41 -18.20
C VAL A 256 1.23 -6.09 -19.49
N LYS A 257 2.45 -5.82 -19.99
CA LYS A 257 3.03 -6.51 -21.16
C LYS A 257 3.14 -8.02 -20.94
N CYS A 258 3.33 -8.45 -19.69
CA CYS A 258 3.36 -9.87 -19.32
C CYS A 258 1.96 -10.50 -19.17
N MET A 259 0.87 -9.74 -19.18
CA MET A 259 -0.49 -10.30 -19.12
C MET A 259 -0.94 -10.83 -20.48
N SER A 260 -1.97 -11.69 -20.49
CA SER A 260 -2.59 -12.14 -21.75
C SER A 260 -3.26 -10.96 -22.49
N PRO A 261 -3.25 -10.93 -23.84
CA PRO A 261 -3.86 -9.84 -24.60
C PRO A 261 -5.32 -9.56 -24.19
N GLY A 262 -5.64 -8.29 -23.96
CA GLY A 262 -6.98 -7.83 -23.54
C GLY A 262 -7.30 -8.04 -22.06
N ILE A 263 -6.37 -8.53 -21.24
CA ILE A 263 -6.54 -8.64 -19.77
C ILE A 263 -6.18 -7.34 -19.06
N GLY A 264 -4.99 -6.80 -19.33
CA GLY A 264 -4.48 -5.60 -18.67
C GLY A 264 -4.48 -4.36 -19.55
N THR A 265 -4.71 -3.21 -18.93
CA THR A 265 -4.46 -1.89 -19.52
C THR A 265 -3.83 -1.01 -18.46
N ALA A 266 -2.72 -0.33 -18.77
CA ALA A 266 -2.00 0.56 -17.86
C ALA A 266 -2.30 2.03 -18.19
N GLY A 267 -2.48 2.89 -17.18
CA GLY A 267 -2.76 4.30 -17.39
C GLY A 267 -2.97 5.13 -16.12
N GLY A 268 -2.21 6.20 -15.91
CA GLY A 268 -2.09 6.82 -14.59
C GLY A 268 -2.53 8.28 -14.44
N PRO A 269 -3.17 8.68 -13.33
CA PRO A 269 -3.26 10.09 -12.91
C PRO A 269 -2.17 10.46 -11.89
N GLY A 270 -2.05 11.76 -11.55
CA GLY A 270 -1.13 12.30 -10.53
C GLY A 270 -1.69 12.24 -9.10
N GLN A 271 -1.21 13.10 -8.18
CA GLN A 271 -1.56 13.13 -6.74
C GLN A 271 -2.35 14.39 -6.25
N SER A 272 -3.21 14.98 -7.08
CA SER A 272 -4.03 16.16 -6.77
C SER A 272 -5.49 15.80 -6.47
N THR A 273 -6.28 16.74 -5.93
CA THR A 273 -7.74 16.55 -5.79
C THR A 273 -8.45 16.32 -7.12
N GLU A 274 -7.87 16.79 -8.22
CA GLU A 274 -8.35 16.51 -9.57
C GLU A 274 -8.11 15.04 -9.94
N ASP A 275 -7.03 14.44 -9.43
CA ASP A 275 -6.70 13.03 -9.66
C ASP A 275 -7.62 12.07 -8.91
N VAL A 276 -8.08 12.45 -7.71
CA VAL A 276 -9.12 11.69 -6.97
C VAL A 276 -10.42 11.61 -7.78
N LYS A 277 -10.83 12.75 -8.38
CA LYS A 277 -12.01 12.81 -9.25
C LYS A 277 -11.80 12.02 -10.54
N TRP A 278 -10.63 12.18 -11.17
CA TRP A 278 -10.27 11.42 -12.37
C TRP A 278 -10.26 9.92 -12.10
N LEU A 279 -9.74 9.49 -10.94
CA LEU A 279 -9.66 8.09 -10.54
C LEU A 279 -11.07 7.51 -10.35
N ASP A 280 -11.96 8.23 -9.67
CA ASP A 280 -13.38 7.87 -9.59
C ASP A 280 -14.05 7.79 -10.97
N GLU A 281 -13.77 8.74 -11.87
CA GLU A 281 -14.30 8.71 -13.24
C GLU A 281 -13.79 7.49 -14.04
N LYS A 282 -12.50 7.14 -13.95
CA LYS A 282 -11.92 5.98 -14.65
C LYS A 282 -12.43 4.66 -14.13
N LEU A 283 -12.52 4.51 -12.81
CA LEU A 283 -13.10 3.32 -12.22
C LEU A 283 -14.56 3.18 -12.65
N ARG A 284 -15.36 4.26 -12.66
CA ARG A 284 -16.74 4.19 -13.13
C ARG A 284 -16.89 3.68 -14.56
N VAL A 285 -16.04 4.13 -15.48
CA VAL A 285 -16.02 3.63 -16.87
C VAL A 285 -15.65 2.14 -16.90
N PHE A 286 -14.63 1.73 -16.16
CA PHE A 286 -14.19 0.33 -16.12
C PHE A 286 -15.23 -0.63 -15.53
N PHE A 287 -15.97 -0.19 -14.51
CA PHE A 287 -17.07 -0.94 -13.92
C PHE A 287 -18.34 -0.94 -14.81
N GLY A 288 -18.34 -0.25 -15.95
CA GLY A 288 -19.43 -0.23 -16.93
C GLY A 288 -20.57 0.74 -16.60
N ASP A 289 -20.35 1.67 -15.68
CA ASP A 289 -21.40 2.51 -15.09
C ASP A 289 -21.49 3.90 -15.71
N GLY A 290 -21.45 3.95 -17.03
CA GLY A 290 -21.64 5.19 -17.80
C GLY A 290 -20.80 5.35 -19.07
N GLY A 291 -20.05 4.33 -19.49
CA GLY A 291 -19.30 4.33 -20.75
C GLY A 291 -19.83 3.28 -21.73
N SER A 292 -19.93 3.64 -23.01
CA SER A 292 -20.14 2.70 -24.11
C SER A 292 -18.88 1.87 -24.38
N ASP A 293 -18.97 0.78 -25.14
CA ASP A 293 -17.78 0.01 -25.58
C ASP A 293 -16.75 0.91 -26.29
N ALA A 294 -17.21 1.96 -26.97
CA ALA A 294 -16.37 2.97 -27.61
C ALA A 294 -15.59 3.85 -26.60
N ASP A 295 -16.13 4.10 -25.40
CA ASP A 295 -15.42 4.84 -24.34
C ASP A 295 -14.31 4.00 -23.70
N THR A 296 -14.49 2.68 -23.67
CA THR A 296 -13.48 1.72 -23.20
C THR A 296 -12.34 1.55 -24.22
N GLU A 297 -12.65 1.53 -25.51
CA GLU A 297 -11.66 1.52 -26.59
C GLU A 297 -10.88 2.85 -26.65
N ALA A 298 -11.56 4.00 -26.57
CA ALA A 298 -10.91 5.31 -26.54
C ALA A 298 -10.02 5.51 -25.30
N MET A 299 -10.38 4.91 -24.15
CA MET A 299 -9.51 4.86 -22.98
C MET A 299 -8.24 4.05 -23.27
N THR A 300 -8.37 2.87 -23.87
CA THR A 300 -7.23 2.00 -24.21
C THR A 300 -6.26 2.68 -25.20
N GLU A 301 -6.80 3.40 -26.20
CA GLU A 301 -6.00 4.09 -27.21
C GLU A 301 -5.23 5.30 -26.64
N ARG A 302 -5.85 6.07 -25.73
CA ARG A 302 -5.21 7.23 -25.08
C ARG A 302 -4.19 6.84 -24.02
N LEU A 303 -4.35 5.66 -23.43
CA LEU A 303 -3.39 5.07 -22.50
C LEU A 303 -2.18 4.45 -23.20
N SER A 304 -2.31 4.04 -24.46
CA SER A 304 -1.19 3.54 -25.28
C SER A 304 -0.31 4.64 -25.90
N THR A 305 -0.68 5.91 -25.73
CA THR A 305 -0.04 7.08 -26.35
C THR A 305 0.52 8.09 -25.33
N LEU A 306 0.54 7.72 -24.05
CA LEU A 306 1.18 8.42 -22.95
C LEU A 306 2.30 7.54 -22.37
#